data_AF-A0A016UIF9-F1
#
_entry.id   AF-A0A016UIF9-F1
#
_cell.length_a   1.000
_cell.length_b   1.000
_cell.length_c   1.000
_cell.angle_alpha   90.00
_cell.angle_beta   90.00
_cell.angle_gamma   90.00
#
_symmetry.space_group_name_H-M   'P 1'
#
loop_
_entity.id
_entity.type
_entity.pdbx_description
1 polymer ?
#
loop_
_entity_poly.entity_id
_entity_poly.type
_entity_poly.pdbx_seq_one_letter_code
_entity_poly.pdbx_strand_id
1 'polypeptide(L)'
;MVQSFSRAWLARRQSAQRLVEFHEESKGQALISVNSSFISTYEQKEHLCSDDLYTGFLLDEDALQWSVSCLWTGTGMDVTCAPVPSKYNDVPFAYIPPSQWQKQIKDFRLKIGCSEEKINQTEQISELFICNERCIQAGIGYVPSLIMLLSFSIAFIKNCLI
;
A
#
# COMPACT_ATOMS: atom_id res chain seq x y z
N MET A 1 16.43 0.72 -10.60
CA MET A 1 15.22 1.35 -10.02
C MET A 1 14.70 0.65 -8.76
N VAL A 2 15.27 -0.48 -8.30
CA VAL A 2 14.79 -1.24 -7.12
C VAL A 2 15.39 -0.76 -5.78
N GLN A 3 16.61 -0.20 -5.78
CA GLN A 3 17.31 0.19 -4.54
C GLN A 3 16.73 1.45 -3.84
N SER A 4 16.15 2.39 -4.59
CA SER A 4 15.54 3.61 -4.02
C SER A 4 14.21 3.31 -3.31
N PHE A 5 13.39 2.46 -3.94
CA PHE A 5 12.09 2.06 -3.44
C PHE A 5 12.16 1.39 -2.05
N SER A 6 13.11 0.47 -1.87
CA SER A 6 13.36 -0.19 -0.59
C SER A 6 13.65 0.81 0.55
N ARG A 7 14.42 1.87 0.30
CA ARG A 7 14.79 2.85 1.33
C ARG A 7 13.62 3.73 1.75
N ALA A 8 12.82 4.19 0.78
CA ALA A 8 11.67 5.04 1.07
C ALA A 8 10.60 4.30 1.90
N TRP A 9 10.31 3.05 1.53
CA TRP A 9 9.38 2.21 2.27
C TRP A 9 9.90 1.91 3.68
N LEU A 10 11.19 1.55 3.82
CA LEU A 10 11.81 1.31 5.13
C LEU A 10 11.75 2.54 6.05
N ALA A 11 11.99 3.74 5.51
CA ALA A 11 11.88 4.99 6.26
C ALA A 11 10.44 5.22 6.76
N ARG A 12 9.43 5.00 5.90
CA ARG A 12 8.02 5.09 6.30
C ARG A 12 7.63 4.08 7.36
N ARG A 13 8.11 2.84 7.25
CA ARG A 13 7.94 1.81 8.29
C ARG A 13 8.52 2.25 9.63
N GLN A 14 9.76 2.73 9.64
CA GLN A 14 10.41 3.22 10.88
C GLN A 14 9.63 4.38 11.49
N SER A 15 9.16 5.33 10.68
CA SER A 15 8.30 6.43 11.16
C SER A 15 6.99 5.90 11.74
N ALA A 16 6.34 4.94 11.08
CA ALA A 16 5.10 4.34 11.57
C ALA A 16 5.30 3.64 12.93
N GLN A 17 6.38 2.87 13.08
CA GLN A 17 6.72 2.20 14.35
C GLN A 17 6.93 3.20 15.49
N ARG A 18 7.69 4.28 15.26
CA ARG A 18 7.88 5.35 16.25
C ARG A 18 6.58 6.07 16.60
N LEU A 19 5.68 6.28 15.63
CA LEU A 19 4.38 6.90 15.89
C LEU A 19 3.51 6.03 16.80
N VAL A 20 3.62 4.69 16.72
CA VAL A 20 2.96 3.80 17.68
C VAL A 20 3.50 4.03 19.08
N GLU A 21 4.83 4.02 19.25
CA GLU A 21 5.49 4.29 20.54
C GLU A 21 5.02 5.62 21.14
N PHE A 22 5.04 6.71 20.36
CA PHE A 22 4.57 8.02 20.83
C PHE A 22 3.09 8.03 21.18
N HIS A 23 2.25 7.32 20.43
CA HIS A 23 0.83 7.26 20.71
C HIS A 23 0.55 6.48 22.00
N GLU A 24 1.28 5.39 22.26
CA GLU A 24 1.19 4.64 23.52
C GLU A 24 1.70 5.47 24.70
N GLU A 25 2.83 6.15 24.56
CA GLU A 25 3.40 7.03 25.59
C GLU A 25 2.47 8.19 25.93
N SER A 26 1.77 8.78 24.95
CA SER A 26 0.80 9.87 25.18
C SER A 26 -0.49 9.44 25.92
N LYS A 27 -0.80 8.13 25.92
CA LYS A 27 -1.91 7.57 26.71
C LYS A 27 -1.51 7.36 28.17
N GLY A 28 -0.24 7.04 28.41
CA GLY A 28 0.37 7.24 29.71
C GLY A 28 0.48 8.74 29.97
N GLN A 29 0.37 9.22 31.19
CA GLN A 29 0.54 10.64 31.51
C GLN A 29 2.02 11.10 31.40
N ALA A 30 2.80 10.49 30.51
CA ALA A 30 4.22 10.73 30.33
C ALA A 30 4.46 11.99 29.49
N LEU A 31 5.36 12.85 29.96
CA LEU A 31 5.83 14.01 29.19
C LEU A 31 6.74 13.51 28.06
N ILE A 32 6.27 13.60 26.82
CA ILE A 32 7.08 13.26 25.64
C ILE A 32 8.12 14.37 25.44
N SER A 33 9.40 14.00 25.42
CA SER A 33 10.47 14.95 25.10
C SER A 33 10.40 15.32 23.62
N VAL A 34 9.95 16.55 23.32
CA VAL A 34 9.90 17.06 21.95
C VAL A 34 11.33 17.34 21.47
N ASN A 35 11.81 16.53 20.54
CA ASN A 35 13.09 16.75 19.85
C ASN A 35 12.88 16.83 18.33
N SER A 36 13.93 17.12 17.57
CA SER A 36 13.85 17.25 16.10
C SER A 36 13.38 15.96 15.41
N SER A 37 13.77 14.79 15.92
CA SER A 37 13.34 13.49 15.41
C SER A 37 11.84 13.23 15.66
N PHE A 38 11.32 13.69 16.80
CA PHE A 38 9.90 13.63 17.12
C PHE A 38 9.10 14.49 16.12
N ILE A 39 9.52 15.74 15.90
CA ILE A 39 8.86 16.65 14.97
C ILE A 39 8.85 16.06 13.55
N SER A 40 10.01 15.63 13.04
CA SER A 40 10.09 15.06 11.68
C SER A 40 9.26 13.79 11.52
N THR A 41 9.14 12.98 12.57
CA THR A 41 8.29 11.76 12.56
C THR A 41 6.81 12.13 12.60
N TYR A 42 6.45 13.13 13.40
CA TYR A 42 5.08 13.62 13.52
C TYR A 42 4.59 14.26 12.20
N GLU A 43 5.45 14.96 11.47
CA GLU A 43 5.13 15.50 10.13
C GLU A 43 4.77 14.39 9.13
N GLN A 44 5.38 13.20 9.24
CA GLN A 44 5.03 12.05 8.38
C GLN A 44 3.66 11.46 8.71
N LYS A 45 3.11 11.74 9.89
CA LYS A 45 1.84 11.16 10.35
C LYS A 45 0.70 11.49 9.40
N GLU A 46 0.59 12.72 8.91
CA GLU A 46 -0.51 13.12 8.02
C GLU A 46 -0.45 12.35 6.69
N HIS A 47 0.74 12.15 6.15
CA HIS A 47 0.95 11.34 4.95
C HIS A 47 0.60 9.86 5.20
N LEU A 48 1.02 9.29 6.33
CA LEU A 48 0.68 7.91 6.70
C LEU A 48 -0.81 7.72 6.99
N CYS A 49 -1.48 8.71 7.59
CA CYS A 49 -2.91 8.70 7.83
C CYS A 49 -3.74 8.83 6.54
N SER A 50 -3.13 9.24 5.42
CA SER A 50 -3.83 9.44 4.14
C SER A 50 -3.45 8.43 3.06
N ASP A 51 -2.49 7.54 3.32
CA ASP A 51 -2.03 6.52 2.38
C ASP A 51 -2.83 5.22 2.58
N ASP A 52 -3.57 4.83 1.53
CA ASP A 52 -4.46 3.67 1.52
C ASP A 52 -3.86 2.46 0.78
N LEU A 53 -2.62 2.55 0.29
CA LEU A 53 -2.06 1.56 -0.63
C LEU A 53 -1.28 0.46 0.07
N TYR A 54 -0.46 0.78 1.07
CA TYR A 54 0.39 -0.21 1.74
C TYR A 54 0.57 0.02 3.24
N THR A 55 -0.05 1.04 3.81
CA THR A 55 0.06 1.35 5.25
C THR A 55 -0.43 0.21 6.14
N GLY A 56 -1.44 -0.54 5.68
CA GLY A 56 -1.93 -1.76 6.34
C GLY A 56 -0.86 -2.83 6.56
N PHE A 57 0.26 -2.77 5.82
CA PHE A 57 1.38 -3.72 5.93
C PHE A 57 2.58 -3.16 6.70
N LEU A 58 2.62 -1.86 7.01
CA LEU A 58 3.82 -1.22 7.56
C LEU A 58 4.20 -1.67 8.96
N LEU A 59 3.25 -2.18 9.76
CA LEU A 59 3.49 -2.57 11.16
C LEU A 59 3.65 -4.08 11.35
N ASP A 60 3.57 -4.88 10.29
CA ASP A 60 3.71 -6.33 10.39
C ASP A 60 5.17 -6.73 10.61
N GLU A 61 5.46 -7.58 11.60
CA GLU A 61 6.83 -7.94 11.98
C GLU A 61 7.62 -8.60 10.84
N ASP A 62 6.96 -9.44 10.04
CA ASP A 62 7.59 -10.23 8.99
C ASP A 62 7.80 -9.45 7.67
N ALA A 63 7.32 -8.21 7.61
CA ALA A 63 7.31 -7.42 6.37
C ALA A 63 8.68 -7.16 5.73
N LEU A 64 9.78 -7.31 6.51
CA LEU A 64 11.14 -7.19 5.99
C LEU A 64 11.59 -8.37 5.13
N GLN A 65 10.97 -9.54 5.31
CA GLN A 65 11.29 -10.77 4.56
C GLN A 65 10.39 -10.96 3.34
N TRP A 66 9.39 -10.10 3.19
CA TRP A 66 8.40 -10.20 2.13
C TRP A 66 8.95 -9.75 0.78
N SER A 67 8.45 -10.37 -0.27
CA SER A 67 8.72 -9.94 -1.64
C SER A 67 7.94 -8.67 -1.96
N VAL A 68 8.51 -7.87 -2.85
CA VAL A 68 7.87 -6.65 -3.34
C VAL A 68 6.90 -6.99 -4.47
N SER A 69 5.68 -6.47 -4.35
CA SER A 69 4.62 -6.59 -5.34
C SER A 69 4.02 -5.21 -5.61
N CYS A 70 3.34 -5.06 -6.73
CA CYS A 70 2.69 -3.79 -7.06
C CYS A 70 1.22 -3.78 -6.65
N LEU A 71 0.80 -2.63 -6.18
CA LEU A 71 -0.38 -2.36 -5.39
C LEU A 71 -1.14 -1.18 -5.98
N TRP A 72 -2.46 -1.33 -6.07
CA TRP A 72 -3.37 -0.24 -6.41
C TRP A 72 -4.74 -0.51 -5.78
N THR A 73 -5.50 0.55 -5.58
CA THR A 73 -6.91 0.46 -5.16
C THR A 73 -7.80 0.58 -6.40
N GLY A 74 -8.99 -0.02 -6.38
CA GLY A 74 -9.89 -0.05 -7.55
C GLY A 74 -10.30 1.31 -8.11
N THR A 75 -10.18 2.37 -7.30
CA THR A 75 -10.48 3.75 -7.66
C THR A 75 -9.23 4.59 -7.97
N GLY A 76 -8.03 4.04 -7.76
CA GLY A 76 -6.77 4.76 -7.89
C GLY A 76 -6.07 4.50 -9.23
N MET A 77 -5.60 5.58 -9.88
CA MET A 77 -4.62 5.47 -10.96
C MET A 77 -3.18 5.30 -10.43
N ASP A 78 -3.01 5.46 -9.12
CA ASP A 78 -1.72 5.40 -8.44
C ASP A 78 -1.35 3.95 -8.18
N VAL A 79 -0.38 3.47 -8.96
CA VAL A 79 0.30 2.20 -8.72
C VAL A 79 1.55 2.48 -7.90
N THR A 80 1.66 1.85 -6.75
CA THR A 80 2.91 1.78 -5.99
C THR A 80 3.36 0.33 -5.92
N CYS A 81 4.61 0.07 -5.58
CA CYS A 81 4.98 -1.27 -5.16
C CYS A 81 5.29 -1.23 -3.67
N ALA A 82 5.24 -2.38 -2.98
CA ALA A 82 5.61 -2.53 -1.57
C ALA A 82 5.79 -4.02 -1.22
N PRO A 83 6.50 -4.33 -0.13
CA PRO A 83 6.48 -5.67 0.44
C PRO A 83 5.04 -6.10 0.78
N VAL A 84 4.67 -7.33 0.39
CA VAL A 84 3.35 -7.92 0.67
C VAL A 84 3.46 -9.28 1.35
N PRO A 85 2.48 -9.68 2.17
CA PRO A 85 2.50 -10.97 2.86
C PRO A 85 2.78 -12.15 1.92
N SER A 86 3.65 -13.08 2.35
CA SER A 86 4.09 -14.21 1.50
C SER A 86 2.96 -15.10 0.99
N LYS A 87 1.80 -15.11 1.66
CA LYS A 87 0.58 -15.80 1.17
C LYS A 87 0.10 -15.34 -0.21
N TYR A 88 0.56 -14.19 -0.69
CA TYR A 88 0.22 -13.67 -2.01
C TYR A 88 1.28 -13.99 -3.07
N ASN A 89 2.44 -14.56 -2.72
CA ASN A 89 3.58 -14.70 -3.62
C ASN A 89 3.38 -15.73 -4.73
N ASP A 90 2.59 -16.77 -4.46
CA ASP A 90 2.45 -17.93 -5.35
C ASP A 90 1.40 -17.72 -6.45
N VAL A 91 0.72 -16.56 -6.47
CA VAL A 91 -0.27 -16.21 -7.49
C VAL A 91 0.19 -15.00 -8.29
N PRO A 92 -0.08 -14.91 -9.60
CA PRO A 92 0.30 -13.75 -10.40
C PRO A 92 -0.46 -12.48 -9.98
N PHE A 93 -1.68 -12.67 -9.47
CA PHE A 93 -2.61 -11.63 -9.06
C PHE A 93 -3.41 -12.08 -7.85
N ALA A 94 -3.58 -11.18 -6.89
CA ALA A 94 -4.44 -11.36 -5.72
C ALA A 94 -5.25 -10.08 -5.48
N TYR A 95 -6.35 -10.23 -4.74
CA TYR A 95 -7.17 -9.10 -4.30
C TYR A 95 -7.53 -9.26 -2.83
N ILE A 96 -7.60 -8.14 -2.10
CA ILE A 96 -8.11 -8.06 -0.74
C ILE A 96 -9.45 -7.31 -0.80
N PRO A 97 -10.57 -7.93 -0.40
CA PRO A 97 -11.88 -7.28 -0.49
C PRO A 97 -11.95 -6.04 0.41
N PRO A 98 -12.83 -5.07 0.11
CA PRO A 98 -12.90 -3.80 0.82
C PRO A 98 -13.01 -3.98 2.32
N SER A 99 -13.94 -4.82 2.80
CA SER A 99 -14.15 -5.04 4.24
C SER A 99 -12.90 -5.51 4.99
N GLN A 100 -12.04 -6.30 4.35
CA GLN A 100 -10.78 -6.75 4.96
C GLN A 100 -9.72 -5.65 4.90
N TRP A 101 -9.61 -4.95 3.77
CA TRP A 101 -8.60 -3.90 3.60
C TRP A 101 -8.89 -2.68 4.48
N GLN A 102 -10.15 -2.22 4.49
CA GLN A 102 -10.64 -1.15 5.36
C GLN A 102 -10.34 -1.44 6.83
N LYS A 103 -10.54 -2.69 7.28
CA LYS A 103 -10.19 -3.11 8.64
C LYS A 103 -8.69 -2.95 8.91
N GLN A 104 -7.83 -3.40 8.00
CA GLN A 104 -6.37 -3.27 8.16
C GLN A 104 -5.91 -1.81 8.22
N ILE A 105 -6.42 -0.96 7.32
CA ILE A 105 -6.09 0.47 7.33
C ILE A 105 -6.62 1.15 8.60
N LYS A 106 -7.83 0.80 9.04
CA LYS A 106 -8.43 1.32 10.27
C LYS A 106 -7.59 0.96 11.49
N ASP A 107 -7.20 -0.31 11.61
CA ASP A 107 -6.34 -0.79 12.71
C ASP A 107 -4.99 -0.08 12.70
N PHE A 108 -4.39 0.14 11.52
CA PHE A 108 -3.16 0.93 11.38
C PHE A 108 -3.34 2.38 11.85
N ARG A 109 -4.36 3.08 11.35
CA ARG A 109 -4.66 4.48 11.69
C ARG A 109 -4.92 4.67 13.18
N LEU A 110 -5.60 3.72 13.81
CA LEU A 110 -5.81 3.71 15.27
C LEU A 110 -4.49 3.55 16.03
N LYS A 111 -3.60 2.65 15.60
CA LYS A 111 -2.31 2.39 16.27
C LYS A 111 -1.38 3.59 16.23
N ILE A 112 -1.31 4.32 15.12
CA ILE A 112 -0.46 5.52 14.99
C ILE A 112 -1.14 6.81 15.49
N GLY A 113 -2.38 6.71 15.96
CA GLY A 113 -3.13 7.81 16.57
C GLY A 113 -3.64 8.86 15.57
N CYS A 114 -4.09 8.48 14.38
CA CYS A 114 -4.74 9.39 13.42
C CYS A 114 -6.01 10.05 14.00
N SER A 115 -6.47 11.14 13.37
CA SER A 115 -7.73 11.79 13.75
C SER A 115 -8.95 10.89 13.45
N GLU A 116 -10.05 11.12 14.17
CA GLU A 116 -11.31 10.39 13.93
C GLU A 116 -11.82 10.56 12.50
N GLU A 117 -11.64 11.74 11.91
CA GLU A 117 -12.00 12.00 10.50
C GLU A 117 -11.27 11.04 9.55
N LYS A 118 -9.94 10.93 9.68
CA LYS A 118 -9.14 10.00 8.86
C LYS A 118 -9.50 8.54 9.13
N ILE A 119 -9.83 8.21 10.37
CA ILE A 119 -10.29 6.86 10.71
C ILE A 119 -11.63 6.55 10.03
N ASN A 120 -12.59 7.47 10.04
CA ASN A 120 -13.90 7.28 9.42
C ASN A 120 -13.84 7.23 7.89
N GLN A 121 -12.90 7.97 7.28
CA GLN A 121 -12.64 7.89 5.84
C GLN A 121 -12.22 6.49 5.36
N THR A 122 -11.80 5.59 6.27
CA THR A 122 -11.49 4.20 5.88
C THR A 122 -12.67 3.46 5.27
N GLU A 123 -13.90 3.81 5.60
CA GLU A 123 -15.11 3.14 5.08
C GLU A 123 -15.30 3.35 3.57
N GLN A 124 -14.63 4.35 3.00
CA GLN A 124 -14.69 4.70 1.57
C GLN A 124 -13.57 4.03 0.75
N ILE A 125 -12.64 3.35 1.40
CA ILE A 125 -11.51 2.69 0.72
C ILE A 125 -12.03 1.46 -0.03
N SER A 126 -11.65 1.36 -1.31
CA SER A 126 -11.97 0.21 -2.17
C SER A 126 -11.08 -1.01 -1.88
N GLU A 127 -11.24 -2.07 -2.65
CA GLU A 127 -10.37 -3.24 -2.60
C GLU A 127 -8.91 -2.90 -2.92
N LEU A 128 -7.99 -3.67 -2.35
CA LEU A 128 -6.58 -3.63 -2.70
C LEU A 128 -6.27 -4.75 -3.69
N PHE A 129 -5.67 -4.38 -4.81
CA PHE A 129 -5.13 -5.33 -5.77
C PHE A 129 -3.63 -5.51 -5.57
N ILE A 130 -3.17 -6.74 -5.74
CA ILE A 130 -1.76 -7.13 -5.60
C ILE A 130 -1.38 -7.88 -6.88
N CYS A 131 -0.32 -7.43 -7.53
CA CYS A 131 0.22 -8.07 -8.72
C CYS A 131 1.73 -8.31 -8.55
N ASN A 132 2.12 -9.56 -8.75
CA ASN A 132 3.50 -10.04 -8.60
C ASN A 132 4.26 -10.04 -9.93
N GLU A 133 3.53 -9.98 -11.05
CA GLU A 133 4.13 -9.78 -12.37
C GLU A 133 4.56 -8.32 -12.56
N ARG A 134 5.28 -8.00 -13.65
CA ARG A 134 5.60 -6.60 -13.99
C ARG A 134 4.32 -5.86 -14.39
N CYS A 135 3.61 -5.33 -13.39
CA CYS A 135 2.36 -4.62 -13.58
C CYS A 135 2.66 -3.28 -14.27
N ILE A 136 2.01 -3.03 -15.40
CA ILE A 136 2.02 -1.74 -16.07
C ILE A 136 0.93 -0.88 -15.41
N GLN A 137 0.96 0.44 -15.60
CA GLN A 137 0.08 1.48 -15.04
C GLN A 137 -1.45 1.22 -15.13
N ALA A 138 -1.88 0.14 -15.80
CA ALA A 138 -3.27 -0.32 -15.91
C ALA A 138 -3.62 -1.54 -15.03
N GLY A 139 -2.71 -2.01 -14.16
CA GLY A 139 -2.96 -3.21 -13.32
C GLY A 139 -2.96 -4.53 -14.10
N ILE A 140 -2.55 -4.50 -15.37
CA ILE A 140 -2.52 -5.64 -16.27
C ILE A 140 -1.07 -6.13 -16.37
N GLY A 141 -0.85 -7.40 -16.06
CA GLY A 141 0.43 -8.08 -16.28
C GLY A 141 0.77 -8.21 -17.77
N TYR A 142 2.04 -8.44 -18.08
CA TYR A 142 2.51 -8.51 -19.47
C TYR A 142 1.78 -9.58 -20.30
N VAL A 143 1.46 -10.73 -19.70
CA VAL A 143 0.76 -11.83 -20.37
C VAL A 143 -0.65 -11.42 -20.82
N PRO A 144 -1.54 -10.93 -19.95
CA PRO A 144 -2.84 -10.45 -20.40
C PRO A 144 -2.74 -9.25 -21.36
N SER A 145 -1.75 -8.36 -21.22
CA SER A 145 -1.50 -7.29 -22.22
C SER A 145 -1.17 -7.85 -23.60
N LEU A 146 -0.31 -8.87 -23.70
CA LEU A 146 0.00 -9.53 -24.97
C LEU A 146 -1.23 -10.20 -25.58
N ILE A 147 -2.05 -10.87 -24.77
CA ILE A 147 -3.28 -11.52 -25.24
C ILE A 147 -4.24 -10.47 -25.81
N MET A 148 -4.40 -9.32 -25.14
CA MET A 148 -5.24 -8.23 -25.66
C MET A 148 -4.66 -7.66 -26.96
N LEU A 149 -3.35 -7.37 -27.01
CA LEU A 149 -2.71 -6.87 -28.23
C LEU A 149 -2.87 -7.83 -29.42
N LEU A 150 -2.69 -9.13 -29.19
CA LEU A 150 -2.90 -10.17 -30.20
C LEU A 150 -4.37 -10.21 -30.65
N SER A 151 -5.31 -10.13 -29.70
CA SER A 151 -6.74 -10.12 -29.98
C SER A 151 -7.15 -8.91 -30.82
N PHE A 152 -6.66 -7.72 -30.46
CA PHE A 152 -6.87 -6.50 -31.25
C PHE A 152 -6.24 -6.60 -32.65
N SER A 153 -5.03 -7.17 -32.75
CA SER A 153 -4.35 -7.36 -34.03
C SER A 153 -5.14 -8.29 -34.95
N ILE A 154 -5.64 -9.42 -34.43
CA ILE A 154 -6.47 -10.37 -35.20
C ILE A 154 -7.79 -9.72 -35.62
N ALA A 155 -8.45 -8.99 -34.72
CA ALA A 155 -9.70 -8.29 -35.02
C ALA A 155 -9.50 -7.21 -36.10
N PHE A 156 -8.41 -6.45 -36.03
CA PHE A 156 -8.05 -5.45 -37.02
C PHE A 156 -7.78 -6.07 -38.39
N ILE A 157 -7.02 -7.16 -38.45
CA ILE A 157 -6.77 -7.88 -39.71
C ILE A 157 -8.07 -8.37 -40.33
N LYS A 158 -8.96 -8.98 -39.52
CA LYS A 158 -10.23 -9.52 -40.01
C LYS A 158 -11.24 -8.47 -40.50
N ASN A 159 -11.27 -7.28 -39.88
CA ASN A 159 -12.30 -6.28 -40.15
C ASN A 159 -11.82 -5.12 -41.04
N CYS A 160 -10.52 -4.93 -41.21
CA CYS A 160 -9.98 -3.79 -41.95
C CYS A 160 -9.03 -4.16 -43.10
N LEU A 161 -8.47 -5.36 -43.14
CA LEU A 161 -7.53 -5.79 -44.19
C LEU A 161 -8.06 -6.91 -45.09
N ILE A 162 -9.04 -7.68 -44.63
CA ILE A 162 -9.81 -8.68 -45.40
C ILE A 162 -11.17 -8.09 -45.71
#